data_AF-A0A971S641-F1
#
_entry.id   AF-A0A971S641-F1
#
_cell.length_a   1.000
_cell.length_b   1.000
_cell.length_c   1.000
_cell.angle_alpha   90.00
_cell.angle_beta   90.00
_cell.angle_gamma   90.00
#
_symmetry.space_group_name_H-M   'P 1'
#
loop_
_entity.id
_entity.type
_entity.pdbx_description
1 polymer ?
#
loop_
_entity_poly.entity_id
_entity_poly.type
_entity_poly.pdbx_seq_one_letter_code
_entity_poly.pdbx_strand_id
1 'polypeptide(L)' 'MNHKLILAVFVVLLLAAMVPTQFTTTPDPIFFGWLPGPLLYWWALMAVNLVFVLVVAKQFVESDEGEDKDA' A
#
# COMPACT_ATOMS: atom_id res chain seq x y z
N MET A 1 -15.73 6.33 -3.16
CA MET A 1 -14.98 5.68 -4.28
C MET A 1 -15.61 4.32 -4.58
N ASN A 2 -15.60 3.85 -5.83
CA ASN A 2 -16.18 2.53 -6.14
C ASN A 2 -15.49 1.45 -5.29
N HIS A 3 -16.24 0.66 -4.50
CA HIS A 3 -15.66 -0.42 -3.66
C HIS A 3 -14.77 -1.37 -4.48
N LYS A 4 -15.11 -1.56 -5.77
CA LYS A 4 -14.36 -2.35 -6.74
C LYS A 4 -12.95 -1.80 -7.00
N LEU A 5 -12.75 -0.47 -6.94
CA LEU A 5 -11.44 0.17 -7.10
C LEU A 5 -10.56 -0.04 -5.85
N ILE A 6 -11.13 0.09 -4.66
CA ILE A 6 -10.43 -0.20 -3.39
C ILE A 6 -9.94 -1.64 -3.40
N LEU A 7 -10.82 -2.58 -3.75
CA LEU A 7 -10.49 -3.99 -3.84
C LEU A 7 -9.42 -4.26 -4.90
N ALA A 8 -9.51 -3.63 -6.08
CA ALA A 8 -8.50 -3.76 -7.13
C ALA A 8 -7.12 -3.29 -6.66
N VAL A 9 -7.03 -2.11 -6.03
CA VAL A 9 -5.76 -1.57 -5.53
C VAL A 9 -5.19 -2.45 -4.40
N PHE A 10 -6.04 -2.94 -3.50
CA PHE A 10 -5.63 -3.87 -2.45
C PHE A 10 -5.06 -5.18 -3.02
N VAL A 11 -5.73 -5.77 -4.03
CA VAL A 11 -5.26 -7.00 -4.68
C VAL A 11 -3.91 -6.77 -5.37
N VAL A 12 -3.70 -5.62 -6.02
CA VAL A 12 -2.41 -5.29 -6.63
C VAL A 12 -1.31 -5.14 -5.58
N LEU A 13 -1.58 -4.45 -4.47
CA LEU A 13 -0.64 -4.33 -3.34
C LEU A 13 -0.30 -5.69 -2.72
N LEU A 14 -1.30 -6.56 -2.58
CA LEU A 14 -1.14 -7.90 -2.02
C LEU A 14 -0.29 -8.79 -2.94
N LEU A 15 -0.54 -8.77 -4.25
CA LEU A 15 0.28 -9.48 -5.23
C LEU A 15 1.71 -8.93 -5.27
N ALA A 16 1.89 -7.62 -5.18
CA ALA A 16 3.21 -6.99 -5.12
C ALA A 16 4.02 -7.38 -3.86
N ALA A 17 3.34 -7.69 -2.76
CA ALA A 17 3.96 -8.22 -1.55
C ALA A 17 4.26 -9.72 -1.63
N MET A 18 3.42 -10.49 -2.33
CA MET A 18 3.48 -11.95 -2.36
C MET A 18 4.43 -12.51 -3.44
N VAL A 19 4.62 -11.78 -4.54
CA VAL A 19 5.49 -12.22 -5.64
C VAL A 19 6.94 -11.83 -5.33
N PRO A 20 7.85 -12.80 -5.08
CA PRO A 20 9.27 -12.51 -4.95
C PRO A 20 9.78 -12.05 -6.33
N THR A 21 10.05 -10.76 -6.45
CA THR A 21 10.66 -10.20 -7.65
C THR A 21 12.15 -10.52 -7.66
N GLN A 22 12.79 -10.60 -8.82
CA GLN A 22 14.22 -10.94 -8.93
C GLN A 22 15.13 -9.98 -8.12
N PHE A 23 14.65 -8.75 -7.86
CA PHE A 23 15.28 -7.76 -6.99
C PHE A 23 15.27 -8.10 -5.49
N THR A 24 14.35 -8.98 -5.06
CA THR A 24 14.27 -9.45 -3.66
C THR A 24 15.10 -10.71 -3.42
N THR A 25 15.56 -11.38 -4.48
CA THR A 25 16.28 -12.66 -4.41
C THR A 25 17.79 -12.47 -4.22
N THR A 26 18.35 -11.33 -4.64
CA THR A 26 19.75 -10.97 -4.41
C THR A 26 19.86 -9.87 -3.36
N PRO A 27 20.83 -9.95 -2.43
CA PRO A 27 21.08 -8.88 -1.45
C PRO A 27 21.56 -7.58 -2.10
N ASP A 28 22.05 -7.66 -3.33
CA ASP A 28 22.47 -6.52 -4.13
C ASP A 28 21.26 -5.89 -4.83
N PRO A 29 21.11 -4.55 -4.79
CA PRO A 29 22.05 -3.54 -4.29
C PRO A 29 21.89 -3.17 -2.81
N ILE A 30 23.01 -2.86 -2.12
CA ILE A 30 23.01 -2.24 -0.79
C ILE A 30 22.99 -0.71 -0.95
N PHE A 31 21.90 -0.09 -0.53
CA PHE A 31 21.75 1.36 -0.45
C PHE A 31 22.37 1.89 0.84
N PHE A 32 22.98 3.08 0.77
CA PHE A 32 23.59 3.77 1.92
C PHE A 32 24.65 2.96 2.70
N GLY A 33 25.18 1.88 2.14
CA GLY A 33 26.17 1.02 2.78
C GLY A 33 25.64 0.08 3.88
N TRP A 34 24.34 0.11 4.19
CA TRP A 34 23.72 -0.72 5.24
C TRP A 34 22.31 -1.22 4.93
N LEU A 35 21.65 -0.68 3.89
CA LEU A 35 20.25 -0.95 3.59
C LEU A 35 20.12 -1.89 2.38
N PRO A 36 19.80 -3.18 2.56
CA PRO A 36 19.58 -4.08 1.45
C PRO A 36 18.41 -3.61 0.59
N GLY A 37 18.55 -3.70 -0.73
CA GLY A 37 17.50 -3.39 -1.70
C GLY A 37 16.16 -4.09 -1.41
N PRO A 38 16.14 -5.39 -1.00
CA PRO A 38 14.92 -6.05 -0.58
C PRO A 38 14.23 -5.38 0.61
N LEU A 39 15.00 -4.86 1.58
CA LEU A 39 14.45 -4.19 2.76
C LEU A 39 13.88 -2.80 2.40
N LEU A 40 14.56 -2.07 1.52
CA LEU A 40 14.05 -0.79 1.00
C LEU A 40 12.76 -0.97 0.21
N TYR A 41 12.68 -2.02 -0.63
CA TYR A 41 11.45 -2.38 -1.33
C TYR A 41 10.32 -2.66 -0.35
N TRP A 42 10.59 -3.44 0.70
CA TRP A 42 9.62 -3.72 1.74
C TRP A 42 9.12 -2.45 2.45
N TRP A 43 10.02 -1.53 2.80
CA TRP A 43 9.65 -0.26 3.43
C TRP A 43 8.78 0.61 2.52
N ALA A 44 9.12 0.70 1.23
CA ALA A 44 8.29 1.40 0.26
C ALA A 44 6.88 0.79 0.19
N LEU A 45 6.79 -0.55 0.16
CA LEU A 45 5.52 -1.26 0.10
C LEU A 45 4.67 -1.03 1.36
N MET A 46 5.29 -1.05 2.55
CA MET A 46 4.63 -0.71 3.81
C MET A 46 4.15 0.74 3.85
N ALA A 47 4.96 1.69 3.36
CA ALA A 47 4.57 3.10 3.29
C ALA A 47 3.38 3.32 2.35
N VAL A 48 3.41 2.72 1.16
CA VAL A 48 2.29 2.78 0.20
C VAL A 48 1.04 2.13 0.78
N ASN A 49 1.18 0.98 1.46
CA ASN A 49 0.06 0.31 2.12
C ASN A 49 -0.55 1.19 3.22
N LEU A 50 0.26 1.85 4.05
CA LEU A 50 -0.22 2.76 5.07
C LEU A 50 -0.99 3.95 4.47
N VAL A 51 -0.44 4.57 3.42
CA VAL A 51 -1.12 5.66 2.70
C VAL A 51 -2.46 5.18 2.14
N PHE A 52 -2.49 4.00 1.54
CA PHE A 52 -3.73 3.40 1.03
C PHE A 52 -4.78 3.23 2.13
N VAL A 53 -4.40 2.64 3.27
CA VAL A 53 -5.31 2.46 4.41
C VAL A 53 -5.83 3.80 4.94
N LEU A 54 -4.96 4.81 5.07
CA LEU A 54 -5.37 6.15 5.53
C LEU A 54 -6.34 6.83 4.56
N VAL A 55 -6.09 6.71 3.24
CA VAL A 55 -6.99 7.26 2.21
C VAL A 55 -8.35 6.57 2.25
N VAL A 56 -8.35 5.25 2.37
CA VAL A 56 -9.59 4.45 2.45
C VAL A 56 -10.35 4.81 3.72
N ALA A 57 -9.69 4.86 4.88
CA ALA A 57 -10.30 5.23 6.16
C ALA A 57 -10.88 6.64 6.11
N LYS A 58 -10.13 7.61 5.55
CA LYS A 58 -10.62 8.99 5.37
C LYS A 58 -11.89 9.02 4.51
N GLN A 59 -11.91 8.29 3.39
CA GLN A 59 -13.10 8.24 2.53
C GLN A 59 -14.30 7.58 3.20
N PHE A 60 -14.09 6.55 4.03
CA PHE A 60 -15.16 5.93 4.79
C PHE A 60 -15.77 6.92 5.80
N VAL A 61 -14.93 7.64 6.55
CA VAL A 61 -15.40 8.67 7.49
C VAL A 61 -16.16 9.80 6.78
N GLU A 62 -15.64 10.28 5.65
CA GLU A 62 -16.28 11.36 4.88
C GLU A 62 -17.60 10.93 4.22
N SER A 63 -17.76 9.63 3.90
CA SER A 63 -19.03 9.09 3.40
C SER A 63 -20.09 8.99 4.50
N ASP A 64 -19.67 8.68 5.74
CA ASP A 64 -20.55 8.57 6.91
C ASP A 64 -21.07 9.95 7.36
N GLU A 65 -20.19 10.97 7.39
CA GLU A 65 -20.58 12.35 7.72
C GLU A 65 -21.46 13.04 6.67
N GLY A 66 -21.50 12.51 5.44
CA GLY A 66 -22.34 13.01 4.35
C GLY A 66 -23.80 12.56 4.46
N GLU A 67 -24.05 11.33 4.94
CA GLU A 67 -25.41 10.81 5.13
C GLU A 67 -26.14 11.49 6.30
N ASP A 68 -25.41 11.92 7.34
CA ASP A 68 -25.99 12.57 8.52
C ASP A 68 -26.41 14.04 8.29
N LYS A 69 -26.00 14.66 7.19
CA LYS A 69 -26.33 16.07 6.87
C LYS A 69 -27.53 16.23 5.93
N ASP A 70 -27.98 15.14 5.31
CA ASP A 70 -29.10 15.11 4.37
C ASP A 70 -30.35 14.36 4.94
N ALA A 71 -30.33 14.01 6.23
CA ALA A 71 -31.44 13.41 6.98
C ALA A 71 -32.14 14.41 7.92
#